data_AF-A0A916EMJ3-F1
#
_entry.id   AF-A0A916EMJ3-F1
#
_cell.length_a   1.000
_cell.length_b   1.000
_cell.length_c   1.000
_cell.angle_alpha   90.00
_cell.angle_beta   90.00
_cell.angle_gamma   90.00
#
_symmetry.space_group_name_H-M   'P 1'
#
loop_
_entity.id
_entity.type
_entity.pdbx_description
1 polymer ?
#
loop_
_entity_poly.entity_id
_entity_poly.type
_entity_poly.pdbx_seq_one_letter_code
_entity_poly.pdbx_strand_id
1 'polypeptide(L)'
;MMKRFPTRRALLALLLSTAGGAQAQGFALEGAVIDSRSGQSLGVVTERGDINGLFRAQKAMTFGILRSAGISLEQLPPEVRARIERFQTTNVDAFRAFSQGLDLKDQGRYAEAKEFFRRAAELDPGFALASEQQRSMPDVTVGGSVQLRAVIVAAAGAAVDRGKASYVVDAARAAAAIQAGQTVVIVPGQAMEAVLPADRTYTVNPPGSGDQFAGQAVVGLAYTYVQNGTPIGLGTSTELRAGEFTASNGVLESVGPAANPQARRGASAVGNLDSTPLTDGSTAFWGSWLSAPGASAVVRVGNTNFSEANLSQVDYVYGDSTRQMPTSGSAVFRPSGGMLAGATGSIAVDFVSRSVELQNLGFSIGAMSFSGLSGRSTYEAQSASGSFRGSYTAGSCNGCGLVLASSQYFGNFIGRNADGLVFSTSLSTGLGIVPGVQLFKP
;
A
#
# COMPACT_ATOMS: atom_id res chain seq x y z
N MET A 1 35.28 -18.49 44.84
CA MET A 1 35.38 -19.97 44.96
C MET A 1 34.34 -20.57 44.03
N MET A 2 34.79 -21.12 42.91
CA MET A 2 33.97 -21.69 41.82
C MET A 2 33.17 -22.90 42.31
N LYS A 3 31.90 -23.04 41.88
CA LYS A 3 31.30 -24.37 41.68
C LYS A 3 30.54 -24.42 40.36
N ARG A 4 31.02 -25.34 39.52
CA ARG A 4 30.62 -25.67 38.16
C ARG A 4 29.35 -26.51 38.19
N PHE A 5 28.44 -26.30 37.24
CA PHE A 5 27.42 -27.28 36.86
C PHE A 5 27.97 -28.20 35.76
N PRO A 6 27.76 -29.52 35.84
CA PRO A 6 28.24 -30.46 34.83
C PRO A 6 27.22 -30.66 33.70
N THR A 7 27.74 -30.67 32.48
CA THR A 7 27.19 -31.33 31.30
C THR A 7 27.28 -32.85 31.44
N ARG A 8 26.20 -33.59 31.11
CA ARG A 8 26.30 -34.96 30.61
C ARG A 8 25.26 -35.25 29.52
N ARG A 9 25.75 -35.97 28.52
CA ARG A 9 25.13 -36.40 27.26
C ARG A 9 24.35 -37.71 27.44
N ALA A 10 23.39 -37.90 26.53
CA ALA A 10 22.98 -39.14 25.85
C ALA A 10 22.43 -40.31 26.69
N LEU A 11 21.28 -40.88 26.30
CA LEU A 11 21.23 -42.00 25.35
C LEU A 11 19.78 -42.35 25.00
N LEU A 12 19.61 -42.75 23.74
CA LEU A 12 18.46 -43.35 23.10
C LEU A 12 18.07 -44.68 23.77
N ALA A 13 16.77 -44.94 23.99
CA ALA A 13 16.24 -46.27 24.22
C ALA A 13 15.02 -46.50 23.32
N LEU A 14 15.21 -47.39 22.34
CA LEU A 14 14.19 -47.93 21.46
C LEU A 14 13.40 -48.98 22.24
N LEU A 15 12.07 -48.87 22.28
CA LEU A 15 11.18 -49.96 22.67
C LEU A 15 10.01 -49.98 21.69
N LEU A 16 10.03 -50.95 20.77
CA LEU A 16 8.84 -51.38 20.05
C LEU A 16 7.99 -52.22 20.99
N SER A 17 6.73 -51.84 21.14
CA SER A 17 5.64 -52.75 21.46
C SER A 17 4.35 -52.20 20.86
N THR A 18 3.90 -52.84 19.80
CA THR A 18 2.58 -52.69 19.19
C THR A 18 1.54 -53.38 20.06
N ALA A 19 0.61 -52.61 20.63
CA ALA A 19 -0.68 -53.11 21.08
C ALA A 19 -1.72 -51.98 20.94
N GLY A 20 -2.75 -52.23 20.15
CA GLY A 20 -3.80 -51.29 19.80
C GLY A 20 -4.59 -50.80 21.01
N GLY A 21 -4.60 -49.49 21.18
CA GLY A 21 -5.67 -48.74 21.82
C GLY A 21 -5.77 -47.44 21.04
N ALA A 22 -6.95 -47.08 20.57
CA ALA A 22 -7.18 -45.77 19.96
C ALA A 22 -6.75 -44.70 20.97
N GLN A 23 -5.55 -44.14 20.81
CA GLN A 23 -5.13 -42.99 21.61
C GLN A 23 -6.08 -41.86 21.22
N ALA A 24 -6.92 -41.45 22.18
CA ALA A 24 -7.72 -40.25 22.02
C ALA A 24 -6.74 -39.10 21.75
N GLN A 25 -6.77 -38.57 20.52
CA GLN A 25 -5.94 -37.45 20.13
C GLN A 25 -6.38 -36.24 20.97
N GLY A 26 -5.55 -35.84 21.93
CA GLY A 26 -5.75 -34.65 22.74
C GLY A 26 -5.10 -33.42 22.10
N PHE A 27 -5.57 -32.23 22.49
CA PHE A 27 -4.97 -30.96 22.10
C PHE A 27 -4.69 -30.08 23.32
N ALA A 28 -3.78 -29.14 23.16
CA ALA A 28 -3.60 -27.99 24.04
C ALA A 28 -3.48 -26.73 23.17
N LEU A 29 -4.30 -25.72 23.47
CA LEU A 29 -4.30 -24.41 22.84
C LEU A 29 -3.89 -23.38 23.89
N GLU A 30 -2.94 -22.52 23.53
CA GLU A 30 -2.49 -21.41 24.37
C GLU A 30 -2.44 -20.15 23.53
N GLY A 31 -2.98 -19.05 24.06
CA GLY A 31 -2.97 -17.75 23.42
C GLY A 31 -2.68 -16.67 24.44
N ALA A 32 -1.78 -15.76 24.10
CA ALA A 32 -1.46 -14.60 24.91
C ALA A 32 -1.87 -13.32 24.18
N VAL A 33 -2.44 -12.37 24.91
CA VAL A 33 -2.71 -11.02 24.42
C VAL A 33 -1.66 -10.09 25.00
N ILE A 34 -0.96 -9.35 24.14
CA ILE A 34 0.12 -8.43 24.53
C ILE A 34 -0.20 -7.06 23.95
N ASP A 35 -0.13 -6.02 24.78
CA ASP A 35 -0.18 -4.63 24.33
C ASP A 35 1.16 -4.28 23.68
N SER A 36 1.14 -3.98 22.38
CA SER A 36 2.36 -3.68 21.60
C SER A 36 3.01 -2.35 21.98
N ARG A 37 2.28 -1.43 22.62
CA ARG A 37 2.83 -0.12 23.05
C ARG A 37 3.62 -0.25 24.35
N SER A 38 3.10 -1.02 25.29
CA SER A 38 3.67 -1.16 26.64
C SER A 38 4.48 -2.44 26.84
N GLY A 39 4.32 -3.43 25.94
CA GLY A 39 4.85 -4.78 26.10
C GLY A 39 4.14 -5.59 27.20
N GLN A 40 3.08 -5.06 27.81
CA GLN A 40 2.39 -5.69 28.91
C GLN A 40 1.52 -6.86 28.40
N SER A 41 1.61 -8.02 29.06
CA SER A 41 0.66 -9.12 28.84
C SER A 41 -0.68 -8.75 29.47
N LEU A 42 -1.73 -8.71 28.65
CA LEU A 42 -3.10 -8.43 29.05
C LEU A 42 -3.86 -9.69 29.48
N GLY A 43 -3.32 -10.87 29.19
CA GLY A 43 -3.87 -12.15 29.60
C GLY A 43 -3.30 -13.33 28.82
N VAL A 44 -3.38 -14.51 29.43
CA VAL A 44 -3.10 -15.80 28.79
C VAL A 44 -4.35 -16.66 28.92
N VAL A 45 -4.75 -17.29 27.83
CA VAL A 45 -5.90 -18.19 27.75
C VAL A 45 -5.38 -19.56 27.33
N THR A 46 -5.68 -20.58 28.15
CA THR A 46 -5.26 -21.96 27.89
C THR A 46 -6.49 -22.86 27.88
N GLU A 47 -6.61 -23.67 26.83
CA GLU A 47 -7.67 -24.67 26.68
C GLU A 47 -7.05 -26.03 26.35
N ARG A 48 -7.54 -27.10 26.98
CA ARG A 48 -7.08 -28.48 26.72
C ARG A 48 -8.28 -29.39 26.61
N GLY A 49 -8.20 -30.42 25.78
CA GLY A 49 -9.30 -31.35 25.62
C GLY A 49 -9.02 -32.47 24.63
N ASP A 50 -10.04 -33.28 24.38
CA ASP A 50 -10.06 -34.26 23.31
C ASP A 50 -10.44 -33.61 21.97
N ILE A 51 -10.10 -34.25 20.85
CA ILE A 51 -10.40 -33.71 19.53
C ILE A 51 -11.90 -33.41 19.29
N ASN A 52 -12.83 -34.09 19.98
CA ASN A 52 -14.26 -33.84 19.88
C ASN A 52 -14.66 -32.50 20.54
N GLY A 53 -13.88 -32.04 21.52
CA GLY A 53 -13.99 -30.76 22.20
C GLY A 53 -13.29 -29.60 21.48
N LEU A 54 -12.59 -29.83 20.35
CA LEU A 54 -11.74 -28.84 19.70
C LEU A 54 -12.47 -27.53 19.39
N PHE A 55 -13.64 -27.60 18.74
CA PHE A 55 -14.37 -26.39 18.36
C PHE A 55 -14.90 -25.63 19.57
N ARG A 56 -15.31 -26.34 20.63
CA ARG A 56 -15.71 -25.71 21.89
C ARG A 56 -14.54 -24.96 22.53
N ALA A 57 -13.37 -25.59 22.58
CA ALA A 57 -12.15 -24.96 23.09
C ALA A 57 -11.70 -23.77 22.24
N GLN A 58 -11.73 -23.88 20.91
CA GLN A 58 -11.48 -22.75 20.01
C GLN A 58 -12.41 -21.58 20.34
N LYS A 59 -13.68 -21.86 20.64
CA LYS A 59 -14.66 -20.81 20.96
C LYS A 59 -14.41 -20.19 22.34
N ALA A 60 -14.12 -21.01 23.34
CA ALA A 60 -13.72 -20.55 24.66
C ALA A 60 -12.48 -19.65 24.58
N MET A 61 -11.49 -20.04 23.75
CA MET A 61 -10.30 -19.26 23.47
C MET A 61 -10.61 -17.90 22.84
N THR A 62 -11.43 -17.86 21.77
CA THR A 62 -11.85 -16.60 21.13
C THR A 62 -12.48 -15.63 22.14
N PHE A 63 -13.38 -16.13 23.00
CA PHE A 63 -13.99 -15.30 24.03
C PHE A 63 -13.03 -14.89 25.14
N GLY A 64 -12.07 -15.74 25.50
CA GLY A 64 -11.00 -15.38 26.42
C GLY A 64 -10.10 -14.26 25.88
N ILE A 65 -9.78 -14.29 24.59
CA ILE A 65 -8.99 -13.26 23.91
C ILE A 65 -9.75 -11.93 23.93
N LEU A 66 -11.04 -11.92 23.55
CA LEU A 66 -11.85 -10.69 23.55
C LEU A 66 -11.91 -10.05 24.94
N ARG A 67 -12.15 -10.85 25.99
CA ARG A 67 -12.13 -10.35 27.37
C ARG A 67 -10.78 -9.79 27.78
N SER A 68 -9.69 -10.48 27.43
CA SER A 68 -8.32 -10.02 27.73
C SER A 68 -7.99 -8.72 27.00
N ALA A 69 -8.60 -8.49 25.83
CA ALA A 69 -8.50 -7.24 25.08
C ALA A 69 -9.43 -6.12 25.60
N GLY A 70 -10.16 -6.35 26.69
CA GLY A 70 -11.10 -5.38 27.26
C GLY A 70 -12.42 -5.25 26.49
N ILE A 71 -12.72 -6.18 25.58
CA ILE A 71 -13.95 -6.20 24.77
C ILE A 71 -14.93 -7.18 25.39
N SER A 72 -15.99 -6.65 26.01
CA SER A 72 -17.06 -7.47 26.57
C SER A 72 -18.06 -7.88 25.48
N LEU A 73 -18.63 -9.08 25.56
CA LEU A 73 -19.56 -9.58 24.54
C LEU A 73 -20.85 -8.76 24.44
N GLU A 74 -21.22 -8.08 25.53
CA GLU A 74 -22.38 -7.20 25.64
C GLU A 74 -22.17 -5.86 24.90
N GLN A 75 -20.91 -5.49 24.65
CA GLN A 75 -20.56 -4.27 23.91
C GLN A 75 -20.56 -4.51 22.40
N LEU A 76 -20.59 -5.77 21.96
CA LEU A 76 -20.64 -6.11 20.55
C LEU A 76 -22.05 -5.92 20.02
N PRO A 77 -22.22 -5.36 18.80
CA PRO A 77 -23.50 -5.36 18.12
C PRO A 77 -24.10 -6.77 18.03
N PRO A 78 -25.42 -6.96 18.21
CA PRO A 78 -26.04 -8.28 18.26
C PRO A 78 -25.71 -9.18 17.05
N GLU A 79 -25.60 -8.60 15.86
CA GLU A 79 -25.23 -9.28 14.62
C GLU A 79 -23.78 -9.78 14.63
N VAL A 80 -22.85 -9.00 15.20
CA VAL A 80 -21.45 -9.40 15.36
C VAL A 80 -21.36 -10.52 16.38
N ARG A 81 -22.10 -10.41 17.49
CA ARG A 81 -22.17 -11.45 18.53
C ARG A 81 -22.75 -12.76 18.01
N ALA A 82 -23.78 -12.71 17.17
CA ALA A 82 -24.36 -13.90 16.56
C ALA A 82 -23.38 -14.59 15.57
N ARG A 83 -22.62 -13.81 14.79
CA ARG A 83 -21.59 -14.32 13.87
C ARG A 83 -20.40 -14.94 14.61
N ILE A 84 -19.88 -14.17 15.59
CA ILE A 84 -19.39 -14.60 16.90
C ILE A 84 -19.64 -16.05 17.24
N GLU A 85 -20.81 -16.27 17.86
CA GLU A 85 -21.30 -17.47 18.52
C GLU A 85 -21.50 -18.68 17.59
N ARG A 86 -21.79 -18.46 16.31
CA ARG A 86 -21.98 -19.55 15.33
C ARG A 86 -20.69 -20.37 15.10
N PHE A 87 -20.81 -21.69 15.15
CA PHE A 87 -19.77 -22.59 14.66
C PHE A 87 -19.82 -22.65 13.13
N GLN A 88 -18.66 -22.47 12.47
CA GLN A 88 -18.59 -22.51 11.01
C GLN A 88 -18.57 -23.95 10.47
N THR A 89 -18.02 -24.87 11.24
CA THR A 89 -18.07 -26.32 11.03
C THR A 89 -17.90 -27.02 12.39
N THR A 90 -18.41 -28.24 12.49
CA THR A 90 -18.09 -29.16 13.60
C THR A 90 -17.43 -30.44 13.10
N ASN A 91 -17.09 -30.51 11.80
CA ASN A 91 -16.40 -31.65 11.20
C ASN A 91 -14.90 -31.36 11.19
N VAL A 92 -14.14 -32.14 11.96
CA VAL A 92 -12.68 -31.97 12.12
C VAL A 92 -11.93 -32.19 10.81
N ASP A 93 -12.38 -33.11 9.96
CA ASP A 93 -11.73 -33.39 8.67
C ASP A 93 -12.04 -32.28 7.66
N ALA A 94 -13.25 -31.72 7.69
CA ALA A 94 -13.59 -30.53 6.89
C ALA A 94 -12.75 -29.32 7.32
N PHE A 95 -12.58 -29.12 8.64
CA PHE A 95 -11.72 -28.07 9.18
C PHE A 95 -10.25 -28.25 8.78
N ARG A 96 -9.70 -29.48 8.87
CA ARG A 96 -8.33 -29.77 8.45
C ARG A 96 -8.11 -29.49 6.96
N ALA A 97 -9.03 -29.93 6.11
CA ALA A 97 -8.98 -29.64 4.67
C ALA A 97 -9.05 -28.14 4.41
N PHE A 98 -9.92 -27.42 5.12
CA PHE A 98 -10.02 -25.97 5.01
C PHE A 98 -8.73 -25.25 5.43
N SER A 99 -8.10 -25.65 6.54
CA SER A 99 -6.81 -25.11 6.97
C SER A 99 -5.70 -25.35 5.94
N GLN A 100 -5.63 -26.55 5.34
CA GLN A 100 -4.68 -26.83 4.26
C GLN A 100 -4.92 -25.95 3.03
N GLY A 101 -6.19 -25.68 2.71
CA GLY A 101 -6.56 -24.74 1.65
C GLY A 101 -6.08 -23.31 1.95
N LEU A 102 -6.18 -22.84 3.19
CA LEU A 102 -5.65 -21.54 3.61
C LEU A 102 -4.12 -21.49 3.48
N ASP A 103 -3.40 -22.50 3.94
CA ASP A 103 -1.94 -22.55 3.83
C ASP A 103 -1.48 -22.48 2.36
N LEU A 104 -2.16 -23.19 1.46
CA LEU A 104 -1.86 -23.18 0.02
C LEU A 104 -2.24 -21.85 -0.63
N LYS A 105 -3.35 -21.26 -0.21
CA LYS A 105 -3.76 -19.92 -0.66
C LYS A 105 -2.71 -18.88 -0.27
N ASP A 106 -2.18 -18.94 0.95
CA ASP A 106 -1.13 -18.03 1.42
C ASP A 106 0.19 -18.22 0.67
N GLN A 107 0.46 -19.45 0.20
CA GLN A 107 1.57 -19.77 -0.72
C GLN A 107 1.29 -19.39 -2.19
N GLY A 108 0.12 -18.84 -2.52
CA GLY A 108 -0.27 -18.48 -3.88
C GLY A 108 -0.64 -19.68 -4.79
N ARG A 109 -0.77 -20.88 -4.22
CA ARG A 109 -1.12 -22.13 -4.93
C ARG A 109 -2.64 -22.28 -5.04
N TYR A 110 -3.29 -21.35 -5.73
CA TYR A 110 -4.75 -21.20 -5.74
C TYR A 110 -5.51 -22.41 -6.32
N ALA A 111 -4.98 -23.04 -7.37
CA ALA A 111 -5.61 -24.24 -7.95
C ALA A 111 -5.66 -25.40 -6.95
N GLU A 112 -4.59 -25.60 -6.19
CA GLU A 112 -4.54 -26.65 -5.16
C GLU A 112 -5.38 -26.26 -3.94
N ALA A 113 -5.32 -24.99 -3.53
CA ALA A 113 -6.17 -24.46 -2.45
C ALA A 113 -7.66 -24.68 -2.75
N LYS A 114 -8.09 -24.46 -4.00
CA LYS A 114 -9.46 -24.67 -4.45
C LYS A 114 -9.92 -26.12 -4.25
N GLU A 115 -9.07 -27.11 -4.53
CA GLU A 115 -9.39 -28.52 -4.31
C GLU A 115 -9.56 -28.85 -2.82
N PHE A 116 -8.74 -28.26 -1.95
CA PHE A 116 -8.89 -28.42 -0.50
C PHE A 116 -10.14 -27.75 0.05
N PHE A 117 -10.52 -26.56 -0.46
CA PHE A 117 -11.79 -25.92 -0.11
C PHE A 117 -13.00 -26.69 -0.63
N ARG A 118 -12.92 -27.26 -1.84
CA ARG A 118 -13.94 -28.17 -2.40
C ARG A 118 -14.12 -29.37 -1.48
N ARG A 119 -13.03 -30.03 -1.09
CA ARG A 119 -13.07 -31.18 -0.18
C ARG A 119 -13.66 -30.81 1.18
N ALA A 120 -13.34 -29.64 1.73
CA ALA A 120 -13.95 -29.17 2.97
C ALA A 120 -15.47 -28.98 2.84
N ALA A 121 -15.95 -28.42 1.72
CA ALA A 121 -17.38 -28.26 1.44
C ALA A 121 -18.10 -29.59 1.16
N GLU A 122 -17.41 -30.58 0.60
CA GLU A 122 -17.94 -31.95 0.41
C GLU A 122 -18.07 -32.70 1.73
N LEU A 123 -17.09 -32.53 2.63
CA LEU A 123 -17.09 -33.14 3.97
C LEU A 123 -18.10 -32.49 4.91
N ASP A 124 -18.37 -31.19 4.75
CA ASP A 124 -19.40 -30.46 5.49
C ASP A 124 -20.12 -29.47 4.57
N PRO A 125 -21.27 -29.86 3.97
CA PRO A 125 -22.07 -28.97 3.13
C PRO A 125 -22.60 -27.72 3.85
N GLY A 126 -22.63 -27.73 5.19
CA GLY A 126 -23.01 -26.58 6.02
C GLY A 126 -21.88 -25.58 6.23
N PHE A 127 -20.65 -25.91 5.83
CA PHE A 127 -19.47 -25.07 5.99
C PHE A 127 -19.42 -23.97 4.91
N ALA A 128 -20.31 -22.99 5.04
CA ALA A 128 -20.51 -21.92 4.05
C ALA A 128 -19.22 -21.20 3.63
N LEU A 129 -18.29 -21.00 4.58
CA LEU A 129 -17.01 -20.36 4.32
C LEU A 129 -16.12 -21.18 3.37
N ALA A 130 -16.16 -22.52 3.43
CA ALA A 130 -15.40 -23.37 2.51
C ALA A 130 -15.92 -23.22 1.07
N SER A 131 -17.24 -23.24 0.88
CA SER A 131 -17.85 -23.02 -0.44
C SER A 131 -17.59 -21.62 -0.98
N GLU A 132 -17.60 -20.60 -0.13
CA GLU A 132 -17.26 -19.22 -0.51
C GLU A 132 -15.80 -19.12 -0.95
N GLN A 133 -14.86 -19.65 -0.15
CA GLN A 133 -13.44 -19.65 -0.50
C GLN A 133 -13.19 -20.39 -1.80
N GLN A 134 -13.77 -21.58 -1.99
CA GLN A 134 -13.67 -22.36 -3.24
C GLN A 134 -14.08 -21.54 -4.47
N ARG A 135 -15.21 -20.82 -4.42
CA ARG A 135 -15.70 -19.99 -5.53
C ARG A 135 -14.83 -18.77 -5.78
N SER A 136 -14.20 -18.24 -4.74
CA SER A 136 -13.30 -17.09 -4.84
C SER A 136 -11.90 -17.44 -5.37
N MET A 137 -11.53 -18.74 -5.45
CA MET A 137 -10.22 -19.16 -5.94
C MET A 137 -10.17 -19.19 -7.48
N PRO A 138 -9.18 -18.52 -8.11
CA PRO A 138 -8.97 -18.62 -9.55
C PRO A 138 -8.43 -20.01 -9.95
N ASP A 139 -8.84 -20.52 -11.11
CA ASP A 139 -8.42 -21.84 -11.67
C ASP A 139 -6.98 -21.86 -12.23
N VAL A 140 -6.14 -20.90 -11.84
CA VAL A 140 -4.82 -20.70 -12.44
C VAL A 140 -3.72 -21.17 -11.49
N THR A 141 -2.99 -22.21 -11.90
CA THR A 141 -1.73 -22.60 -11.28
C THR A 141 -0.65 -21.60 -11.70
N VAL A 142 -0.23 -20.71 -10.79
CA VAL A 142 0.84 -19.72 -11.07
C VAL A 142 2.19 -20.43 -11.03
N GLY A 143 2.56 -21.09 -12.14
CA GLY A 143 3.81 -21.83 -12.30
C GLY A 143 4.88 -21.12 -13.15
N GLY A 144 4.59 -19.97 -13.77
CA GLY A 144 5.53 -19.30 -14.65
C GLY A 144 5.26 -17.80 -14.82
N SER A 145 6.33 -17.01 -14.74
CA SER A 145 6.32 -15.53 -14.79
C SER A 145 5.71 -14.93 -16.07
N VAL A 146 5.62 -15.71 -17.17
CA VAL A 146 5.06 -15.28 -18.45
C VAL A 146 3.53 -15.42 -18.50
N GLN A 147 2.96 -16.44 -17.85
CA GLN A 147 1.51 -16.66 -17.82
C GLN A 147 0.80 -15.71 -16.84
N LEU A 148 1.53 -15.22 -15.83
CA LEU A 148 0.99 -14.35 -14.78
C LEU A 148 0.55 -12.96 -15.29
N ARG A 149 1.27 -12.36 -16.24
CA ARG A 149 0.84 -11.11 -16.89
C ARG A 149 -0.43 -11.30 -17.72
N ALA A 150 -0.53 -12.41 -18.45
CA ALA A 150 -1.72 -12.72 -19.24
C ALA A 150 -2.95 -12.96 -18.35
N VAL A 151 -2.76 -13.59 -17.18
CA VAL A 151 -3.82 -13.87 -16.21
C VAL A 151 -4.31 -12.60 -15.52
N ILE A 152 -3.41 -11.68 -15.14
CA ILE A 152 -3.79 -10.40 -14.54
C ILE A 152 -4.55 -9.53 -15.56
N VAL A 153 -4.13 -9.51 -16.82
CA VAL A 153 -4.81 -8.77 -17.89
C VAL A 153 -6.15 -9.41 -18.25
N ALA A 154 -6.24 -10.74 -18.34
CA ALA A 154 -7.49 -11.45 -18.63
C ALA A 154 -8.51 -11.35 -17.48
N ALA A 155 -8.05 -11.43 -16.22
CA ALA A 155 -8.90 -11.26 -15.06
C ALA A 155 -9.40 -9.80 -14.92
N ALA A 156 -8.57 -8.81 -15.25
CA ALA A 156 -8.96 -7.41 -15.30
C ALA A 156 -9.98 -7.15 -16.44
N GLY A 157 -9.76 -7.71 -17.63
CA GLY A 157 -10.70 -7.59 -18.76
C GLY A 157 -12.07 -8.23 -18.47
N ALA A 158 -12.08 -9.47 -17.96
CA ALA A 158 -13.32 -10.17 -17.64
C ALA A 158 -14.12 -9.57 -16.46
N ALA A 159 -13.50 -8.69 -15.67
CA ALA A 159 -14.16 -7.96 -14.59
C ALA A 159 -14.78 -6.63 -15.08
N VAL A 160 -14.14 -5.97 -16.05
CA VAL A 160 -14.65 -4.76 -16.72
C VAL A 160 -15.88 -5.07 -17.57
N ASP A 161 -15.88 -6.19 -18.31
CA ASP A 161 -17.00 -6.59 -19.18
C ASP A 161 -18.29 -6.97 -18.40
N ARG A 162 -18.18 -7.25 -17.10
CA ARG A 162 -19.31 -7.63 -16.23
C ARG A 162 -19.90 -6.47 -15.41
N GLY A 163 -19.53 -5.22 -15.70
CA GLY A 163 -20.21 -4.03 -15.19
C GLY A 163 -20.17 -3.84 -13.66
N LYS A 164 -19.25 -4.49 -12.95
CA LYS A 164 -19.09 -4.35 -11.50
C LYS A 164 -17.70 -3.81 -11.16
N ALA A 165 -17.64 -2.50 -10.90
CA ALA A 165 -16.49 -1.73 -10.42
C ALA A 165 -15.27 -1.68 -11.36
N SER A 166 -14.66 -0.50 -11.44
CA SER A 166 -13.35 -0.31 -12.08
C SER A 166 -12.25 -0.85 -11.15
N TYR A 167 -11.55 -1.90 -11.59
CA TYR A 167 -10.39 -2.43 -10.86
C TYR A 167 -9.12 -1.80 -11.42
N VAL A 168 -8.48 -0.91 -10.65
CA VAL A 168 -7.14 -0.42 -10.98
C VAL A 168 -6.12 -1.31 -10.29
N VAL A 169 -5.58 -2.28 -11.03
CA VAL A 169 -4.49 -3.15 -10.55
C VAL A 169 -3.16 -2.54 -10.97
N ASP A 170 -2.31 -2.18 -10.02
CA ASP A 170 -0.93 -1.81 -10.29
C ASP A 170 -0.13 -3.06 -10.67
N ALA A 171 -0.14 -3.40 -11.97
CA ALA A 171 0.54 -4.57 -12.49
C ALA A 171 2.06 -4.56 -12.23
N ALA A 172 2.67 -3.38 -12.11
CA ALA A 172 4.10 -3.25 -11.86
C ALA A 172 4.44 -3.52 -10.39
N ARG A 173 3.67 -2.94 -9.45
CA ARG A 173 3.83 -3.20 -8.01
C ARG A 173 3.37 -4.60 -7.63
N ALA A 174 2.33 -5.12 -8.28
CA ALA A 174 1.93 -6.51 -8.14
C ALA A 174 3.04 -7.46 -8.62
N ALA A 175 3.64 -7.19 -9.79
CA ALA A 175 4.76 -7.98 -10.28
C ALA A 175 6.00 -7.88 -9.38
N ALA A 176 6.33 -6.69 -8.88
CA ALA A 176 7.47 -6.47 -7.98
C ALA A 176 7.28 -7.11 -6.61
N ALA A 177 6.07 -7.01 -6.02
CA ALA A 177 5.72 -7.69 -4.78
C ALA A 177 5.83 -9.21 -4.93
N ILE A 178 5.31 -9.77 -6.04
CA ILE A 178 5.39 -11.21 -6.32
C ILE A 178 6.84 -11.66 -6.53
N GLN A 179 7.66 -10.89 -7.26
CA GLN A 179 9.09 -11.17 -7.42
C GLN A 179 9.87 -11.09 -6.10
N ALA A 180 9.41 -10.26 -5.17
CA ALA A 180 9.93 -10.17 -3.81
C ALA A 180 9.35 -11.25 -2.85
N GLY A 181 8.57 -12.20 -3.36
CA GLY A 181 7.95 -13.26 -2.56
C GLY A 181 6.78 -12.79 -1.68
N GLN A 182 6.20 -11.63 -1.98
CA GLN A 182 5.09 -11.03 -1.24
C GLN A 182 3.74 -11.36 -1.90
N THR A 183 2.74 -11.69 -1.08
CA THR A 183 1.38 -11.98 -1.52
C THR A 183 0.66 -10.69 -1.92
N VAL A 184 0.06 -10.67 -3.11
CA VAL A 184 -0.71 -9.52 -3.62
C VAL A 184 -2.20 -9.86 -3.54
N VAL A 185 -2.92 -9.15 -2.69
CA VAL A 185 -4.38 -9.30 -2.53
C VAL A 185 -5.07 -8.12 -3.23
N ILE A 186 -5.85 -8.40 -4.27
CA ILE A 186 -6.72 -7.41 -4.90
C ILE A 186 -8.05 -7.43 -4.14
N VAL A 187 -8.24 -6.47 -3.25
CA VAL A 187 -9.50 -6.31 -2.52
C VAL A 187 -10.44 -5.46 -3.38
N PRO A 188 -11.69 -5.89 -3.64
CA PRO A 188 -12.67 -4.99 -4.24
C PRO A 188 -12.87 -3.81 -3.30
N GLY A 189 -12.72 -2.59 -3.81
CA GLY A 189 -13.16 -1.39 -3.12
C GLY A 189 -14.67 -1.50 -2.92
N GLN A 190 -15.08 -2.04 -1.77
CA GLN A 190 -16.48 -2.00 -1.36
C GLN A 190 -16.83 -0.51 -1.25
N ALA A 191 -17.81 -0.08 -2.03
CA ALA A 191 -18.49 1.17 -1.78
C ALA A 191 -19.07 1.11 -0.35
N MET A 192 -18.34 1.65 0.61
CA MET A 192 -18.90 2.08 1.89
C MET A 192 -19.72 3.33 1.61
N GLU A 193 -20.86 3.13 0.97
CA GLU A 193 -21.89 4.15 0.75
C GLU A 193 -23.10 3.74 1.59
N ALA A 194 -23.00 3.93 2.92
CA ALA A 194 -24.14 3.97 3.81
C ALA A 194 -23.72 4.50 5.19
N VAL A 195 -24.14 5.75 5.46
CA VAL A 195 -24.30 6.38 6.79
C VAL A 195 -23.00 6.59 7.58
N LEU A 196 -22.26 7.64 7.21
CA LEU A 196 -21.43 8.37 8.18
C LEU A 196 -21.91 9.83 8.21
N PRO A 197 -22.19 10.40 9.40
CA PRO A 197 -22.62 11.79 9.52
C PRO A 197 -21.52 12.73 9.01
N ALA A 198 -21.96 13.80 8.32
CA ALA A 198 -21.13 14.74 7.56
C ALA A 198 -20.16 15.61 8.39
N ASP A 199 -19.93 15.31 9.66
CA ASP A 199 -19.32 16.22 10.64
C ASP A 199 -18.08 15.64 11.34
N ARG A 200 -17.27 14.85 10.64
CA ARG A 200 -15.90 14.57 11.10
C ARG A 200 -14.91 15.19 10.14
N THR A 201 -14.44 16.36 10.53
CA THR A 201 -13.17 16.94 10.07
C THR A 201 -12.09 15.88 10.32
N TYR A 202 -11.56 15.30 9.25
CA TYR A 202 -10.45 14.36 9.31
C TYR A 202 -9.18 15.10 9.71
N THR A 203 -9.03 15.35 11.00
CA THR A 203 -7.72 15.60 11.59
C THR A 203 -7.50 14.50 12.61
N VAL A 204 -6.38 13.78 12.50
CA VAL A 204 -5.93 12.74 13.45
C VAL A 204 -5.52 13.33 14.81
N ASN A 205 -5.91 14.57 15.09
CA ASN A 205 -5.52 15.27 16.28
C ASN A 205 -6.45 14.93 17.44
N PRO A 206 -5.88 14.66 18.64
CA PRO A 206 -6.67 14.56 19.85
C PRO A 206 -7.52 15.83 20.04
N PRO A 207 -8.78 15.70 20.50
CA PRO A 207 -9.59 16.85 20.88
C PRO A 207 -8.81 17.75 21.86
N GLY A 208 -8.63 19.02 21.51
CA GLY A 208 -7.95 20.02 22.35
C GLY A 208 -6.51 20.38 21.96
N SER A 209 -5.97 19.89 20.84
CA SER A 209 -4.56 20.15 20.46
C SER A 209 -4.24 21.57 19.96
N GLY A 210 -5.23 22.45 19.78
CA GLY A 210 -5.00 23.80 19.21
C GLY A 210 -4.22 23.79 17.89
N ASP A 211 -3.70 24.95 17.48
CA ASP A 211 -2.94 25.13 16.22
C ASP A 211 -1.59 24.38 16.16
N GLN A 212 -1.28 23.54 17.15
CA GLN A 212 -0.06 22.73 17.19
C GLN A 212 -0.20 21.48 16.32
N PHE A 213 -0.33 21.70 15.01
CA PHE A 213 -0.18 20.65 14.02
C PHE A 213 1.31 20.31 13.88
N ALA A 214 1.68 19.06 14.15
CA ALA A 214 2.96 18.54 13.68
C ALA A 214 2.93 18.60 12.15
N GLY A 215 3.72 19.51 11.56
CA GLY A 215 3.68 19.81 10.13
C GLY A 215 3.87 18.56 9.29
N GLN A 216 2.79 18.13 8.63
CA GLN A 216 2.85 17.14 7.57
C GLN A 216 3.17 17.86 6.26
N ALA A 217 3.98 17.25 5.42
CA ALA A 217 4.33 17.79 4.12
C ALA A 217 4.03 16.77 3.03
N VAL A 218 3.72 17.26 1.86
CA VAL A 218 3.68 16.46 0.64
C VAL A 218 4.97 16.72 -0.11
N VAL A 219 5.61 15.64 -0.56
CA VAL A 219 6.82 15.71 -1.37
C VAL A 219 6.61 14.91 -2.65
N GLY A 220 6.79 15.58 -3.79
CA GLY A 220 6.96 15.00 -5.09
C GLY A 220 8.45 14.85 -5.41
N LEU A 221 8.87 13.68 -5.88
CA LEU A 221 10.23 13.40 -6.34
C LEU A 221 10.20 12.86 -7.77
N ALA A 222 11.19 13.23 -8.58
CA ALA A 222 11.44 12.64 -9.89
C ALA A 222 12.95 12.43 -10.10
N TYR A 223 13.36 11.21 -10.43
CA TYR A 223 14.77 10.88 -10.66
C TYR A 223 14.91 9.62 -11.51
N THR A 224 16.05 9.50 -12.20
CA THR A 224 16.43 8.31 -12.96
C THR A 224 17.63 7.67 -12.30
N TYR A 225 17.60 6.36 -12.13
CA TYR A 225 18.76 5.59 -11.64
C TYR A 225 19.09 4.45 -12.62
N VAL A 226 20.33 3.99 -12.60
CA VAL A 226 20.79 2.90 -13.46
C VAL A 226 20.87 1.62 -12.63
N GLN A 227 20.10 0.60 -13.04
CA GLN A 227 20.15 -0.73 -12.44
C GLN A 227 20.54 -1.73 -13.52
N ASN A 228 21.65 -2.45 -13.31
CA ASN A 228 22.18 -3.41 -14.28
C ASN A 228 22.36 -2.81 -15.69
N GLY A 229 22.86 -1.57 -15.78
CA GLY A 229 23.07 -0.85 -17.04
C GLY A 229 21.79 -0.32 -17.70
N THR A 230 20.60 -0.54 -17.11
CA THR A 230 19.33 -0.03 -17.64
C THR A 230 18.88 1.19 -16.83
N PRO A 231 18.62 2.34 -17.47
CA PRO A 231 18.06 3.50 -16.79
C PRO A 231 16.58 3.27 -16.45
N ILE A 232 16.20 3.53 -15.20
CA ILE A 232 14.85 3.44 -14.67
C ILE A 232 14.48 4.80 -14.09
N GLY A 233 13.51 5.46 -14.71
CA GLY A 233 12.89 6.67 -14.18
C GLY A 233 11.81 6.36 -13.16
N LEU A 234 11.74 7.13 -12.08
CA LEU A 234 10.70 7.04 -11.08
C LEU A 234 10.21 8.43 -10.65
N GLY A 235 8.90 8.64 -10.75
CA GLY A 235 8.20 9.80 -10.19
C GLY A 235 7.27 9.36 -9.06
N THR A 236 7.31 10.03 -7.93
CA THR A 236 6.49 9.71 -6.74
C THR A 236 5.95 10.97 -6.10
N SER A 237 4.73 10.92 -5.57
CA SER A 237 4.21 11.95 -4.67
C SER A 237 3.73 11.28 -3.39
N THR A 238 4.24 11.72 -2.24
CA THR A 238 3.97 11.09 -0.94
C THR A 238 3.70 12.13 0.14
N GLU A 239 2.72 11.84 0.99
CA GLU A 239 2.50 12.54 2.26
C GLU A 239 3.46 12.01 3.32
N LEU A 240 4.10 12.92 4.06
CA LEU A 240 5.14 12.63 5.05
C LEU A 240 4.81 13.31 6.37
N ARG A 241 5.10 12.61 7.47
CA ARG A 241 4.91 13.13 8.82
C ARG A 241 6.06 14.05 9.22
N ALA A 242 5.84 14.84 10.26
CA ALA A 242 6.90 15.57 10.93
C ALA A 242 8.02 14.59 11.35
N GLY A 243 9.24 14.85 10.91
CA GLY A 243 10.40 13.97 11.13
C GLY A 243 10.69 12.94 10.03
N GLU A 244 9.79 12.78 9.05
CA GLU A 244 10.00 12.00 7.83
C GLU A 244 10.44 12.86 6.64
N PHE A 245 10.74 14.13 6.89
CA PHE A 245 11.40 15.01 5.93
C PHE A 245 12.23 16.05 6.68
N THR A 246 13.19 16.64 6.00
CA THR A 246 13.94 17.78 6.51
C THR A 246 14.13 18.76 5.37
N ALA A 247 13.87 20.03 5.64
CA ALA A 247 14.11 21.12 4.71
C ALA A 247 14.72 22.32 5.44
N SER A 248 15.58 23.07 4.77
CA SER A 248 16.23 24.26 5.32
C SER A 248 16.27 25.35 4.26
N ASN A 249 15.78 26.54 4.59
CA ASN A 249 15.77 27.70 3.67
C ASN A 249 15.14 27.37 2.29
N GLY A 250 14.03 26.62 2.28
CA GLY A 250 13.34 26.19 1.06
C GLY A 250 13.99 24.98 0.35
N VAL A 251 15.18 24.55 0.77
CA VAL A 251 15.87 23.40 0.21
C VAL A 251 15.41 22.14 0.91
N LEU A 252 14.93 21.15 0.13
CA LEU A 252 14.68 19.81 0.65
C LEU A 252 16.01 19.10 0.90
N GLU A 253 16.24 18.61 2.12
CA GLU A 253 17.49 17.96 2.55
C GLU A 253 17.37 16.44 2.61
N SER A 254 16.22 15.94 3.07
CA SER A 254 15.93 14.51 3.12
C SER A 254 14.44 14.20 3.11
N VAL A 255 14.11 13.00 2.66
CA VAL A 255 12.77 12.43 2.52
C VAL A 255 12.77 11.01 3.07
N GLY A 256 11.76 10.66 3.86
CA GLY A 256 11.62 9.39 4.57
C GLY A 256 12.13 9.44 6.03
N PRO A 257 11.94 8.35 6.80
CA PRO A 257 12.32 8.28 8.20
C PRO A 257 13.81 8.58 8.42
N ALA A 258 14.15 9.33 9.48
CA ALA A 258 15.53 9.71 9.78
C ALA A 258 16.52 8.54 9.85
N ALA A 259 16.08 7.38 10.36
CA ALA A 259 16.90 6.16 10.43
C ALA A 259 17.16 5.51 9.06
N ASN A 260 16.27 5.73 8.09
CA ASN A 260 16.34 5.14 6.77
C ASN A 260 15.66 6.05 5.72
N PRO A 261 16.33 7.14 5.30
CA PRO A 261 15.74 8.06 4.36
C PRO A 261 15.55 7.38 3.00
N GLN A 262 14.39 7.61 2.38
CA GLN A 262 14.13 7.28 0.99
C GLN A 262 15.03 8.08 0.06
N ALA A 263 15.27 9.36 0.38
CA ALA A 263 16.12 10.22 -0.42
C ALA A 263 16.85 11.23 0.49
N ARG A 264 18.12 11.53 0.19
CA ARG A 264 18.92 12.50 0.95
C ARG A 264 19.86 13.25 0.01
N ARG A 265 19.91 14.58 0.13
CA ARG A 265 20.77 15.44 -0.69
C ARG A 265 22.26 15.18 -0.48
N GLY A 266 22.68 14.96 0.77
CA GLY A 266 24.11 14.88 1.11
C GLY A 266 24.82 16.20 0.82
N ALA A 267 25.97 16.13 0.13
CA ALA A 267 26.72 17.32 -0.29
C ALA A 267 26.34 17.83 -1.69
N SER A 268 25.31 17.25 -2.32
CA SER A 268 24.87 17.62 -3.68
C SER A 268 24.48 19.10 -3.78
N ALA A 269 24.93 19.76 -4.85
CA ALA A 269 24.59 21.14 -5.12
C ALA A 269 23.08 21.27 -5.39
N VAL A 270 22.50 22.40 -4.98
CA VAL A 270 21.08 22.71 -5.24
C VAL A 270 20.96 23.46 -6.55
N GLY A 271 20.11 22.97 -7.46
CA GLY A 271 19.75 23.63 -8.71
C GLY A 271 18.29 24.09 -8.71
N ASN A 272 17.98 25.10 -9.53
CA ASN A 272 16.61 25.55 -9.84
C ASN A 272 15.69 25.74 -8.62
N LEU A 273 16.24 26.23 -7.50
CA LEU A 273 15.47 26.48 -6.28
C LEU A 273 14.57 27.69 -6.48
N ASP A 274 13.27 27.50 -6.32
CA ASP A 274 12.27 28.56 -6.39
C ASP A 274 11.03 28.20 -5.55
N SER A 275 10.12 29.16 -5.38
CA SER A 275 8.95 29.01 -4.53
C SER A 275 7.78 29.88 -4.99
N THR A 276 6.57 29.52 -4.57
CA THR A 276 5.38 30.34 -4.81
C THR A 276 4.44 30.28 -3.61
N PRO A 277 3.87 31.42 -3.20
CA PRO A 277 2.84 31.41 -2.15
C PRO A 277 1.55 30.78 -2.68
N LEU A 278 0.90 29.97 -1.85
CA LEU A 278 -0.44 29.45 -2.08
C LEU A 278 -1.49 30.43 -1.55
N THR A 279 -2.76 30.23 -1.93
CA THR A 279 -3.87 31.15 -1.58
C THR A 279 -4.09 31.27 -0.07
N ASP A 280 -3.76 30.23 0.70
CA ASP A 280 -3.85 30.21 2.16
C ASP A 280 -2.66 30.86 2.87
N GLY A 281 -1.69 31.41 2.13
CA GLY A 281 -0.47 32.02 2.64
C GLY A 281 0.66 31.03 2.95
N SER A 282 0.43 29.72 2.82
CA SER A 282 1.53 28.74 2.84
C SER A 282 2.41 28.89 1.59
N THR A 283 3.59 28.28 1.59
CA THR A 283 4.53 28.37 0.45
C THR A 283 4.85 26.98 -0.08
N ALA A 284 4.75 26.81 -1.40
CA ALA A 284 5.25 25.64 -2.09
C ALA A 284 6.64 25.92 -2.64
N PHE A 285 7.53 24.94 -2.55
CA PHE A 285 8.93 25.02 -2.97
C PHE A 285 9.23 23.95 -4.01
N TRP A 286 10.16 24.23 -4.90
CA TRP A 286 10.72 23.23 -5.81
C TRP A 286 12.20 23.49 -6.05
N GLY A 287 12.92 22.45 -6.40
CA GLY A 287 14.35 22.51 -6.62
C GLY A 287 14.88 21.17 -7.11
N SER A 288 16.19 21.09 -7.30
CA SER A 288 16.84 19.86 -7.71
C SER A 288 18.15 19.62 -6.97
N TRP A 289 18.50 18.35 -6.78
CA TRP A 289 19.80 17.93 -6.29
C TRP A 289 20.65 17.50 -7.47
N LEU A 290 21.71 18.27 -7.73
CA LEU A 290 22.68 18.03 -8.80
C LEU A 290 23.73 17.03 -8.31
N SER A 291 23.59 15.77 -8.68
CA SER A 291 24.56 14.73 -8.33
C SER A 291 25.86 14.93 -9.11
N ALA A 292 26.98 15.10 -8.39
CA ALA A 292 28.32 15.22 -8.97
C ALA A 292 29.31 14.25 -8.27
N PRO A 293 30.46 13.93 -8.89
CA PRO A 293 31.53 13.16 -8.27
C PRO A 293 31.92 13.69 -6.89
N GLY A 294 31.74 12.87 -5.85
CA GLY A 294 32.06 13.23 -4.45
C GLY A 294 31.03 14.14 -3.75
N ALA A 295 29.98 14.59 -4.43
CA ALA A 295 28.93 15.45 -3.91
C ALA A 295 27.56 15.01 -4.47
N SER A 296 27.09 13.85 -4.01
CA SER A 296 25.96 13.15 -4.63
C SER A 296 24.77 13.05 -3.70
N ALA A 297 23.57 13.15 -4.30
CA ALA A 297 22.37 12.69 -3.65
C ALA A 297 22.41 11.17 -3.50
N VAL A 298 21.67 10.66 -2.51
CA VAL A 298 21.43 9.23 -2.33
C VAL A 298 19.94 8.99 -2.34
N VAL A 299 19.50 8.03 -3.14
CA VAL A 299 18.11 7.60 -3.19
C VAL A 299 18.05 6.09 -2.97
N ARG A 300 17.15 5.65 -2.10
CA ARG A 300 16.95 4.25 -1.75
C ARG A 300 15.76 3.68 -2.51
N VAL A 301 16.00 2.63 -3.28
CA VAL A 301 14.94 1.85 -3.94
C VAL A 301 14.99 0.42 -3.40
N GLY A 302 13.95 0.03 -2.66
CA GLY A 302 13.96 -1.21 -1.88
C GLY A 302 15.04 -1.18 -0.79
N ASN A 303 16.01 -2.08 -0.89
CA ASN A 303 17.14 -2.17 0.03
C ASN A 303 18.47 -1.66 -0.56
N THR A 304 18.43 -1.09 -1.76
CA THR A 304 19.61 -0.63 -2.47
C THR A 304 19.66 0.89 -2.47
N ASN A 305 20.81 1.44 -2.08
CA ASN A 305 21.10 2.86 -2.20
C ASN A 305 21.74 3.14 -3.56
N PHE A 306 21.17 4.08 -4.30
CA PHE A 306 21.70 4.62 -5.54
C PHE A 306 22.29 6.00 -5.26
N SER A 307 23.50 6.21 -5.75
CA SER A 307 24.21 7.49 -5.71
C SER A 307 24.88 7.71 -7.07
N GLU A 308 25.80 8.66 -7.15
CA GLU A 308 26.49 9.00 -8.40
C GLU A 308 27.22 7.81 -9.07
N ALA A 309 27.52 8.01 -10.36
CA ALA A 309 27.56 7.09 -11.50
C ALA A 309 26.20 6.46 -11.87
N ASN A 310 25.32 6.19 -10.91
CA ASN A 310 24.06 5.46 -11.14
C ASN A 310 22.79 6.25 -10.81
N LEU A 311 22.88 7.55 -10.51
CA LEU A 311 21.73 8.40 -10.17
C LEU A 311 21.84 9.73 -10.92
N SER A 312 20.76 10.14 -11.58
CA SER A 312 20.64 11.44 -12.24
C SER A 312 20.43 12.57 -11.22
N GLN A 313 20.15 13.77 -11.73
CA GLN A 313 19.52 14.82 -10.95
C GLN A 313 18.24 14.30 -10.29
N VAL A 314 18.00 14.72 -9.04
CA VAL A 314 16.77 14.45 -8.30
C VAL A 314 15.96 15.74 -8.22
N ASP A 315 14.86 15.78 -8.95
CA ASP A 315 13.93 16.89 -8.97
C ASP A 315 12.88 16.73 -7.87
N TYR A 316 12.50 17.83 -7.22
CA TYR A 316 11.50 17.79 -6.17
C TYR A 316 10.57 19.00 -6.19
N VAL A 317 9.35 18.78 -5.68
CA VAL A 317 8.37 19.80 -5.33
C VAL A 317 7.82 19.42 -3.95
N TYR A 318 7.69 20.37 -3.03
CA TYR A 318 7.07 20.09 -1.74
C TYR A 318 6.29 21.28 -1.18
N GLY A 319 5.38 20.99 -0.26
CA GLY A 319 4.60 21.98 0.47
C GLY A 319 3.86 21.35 1.64
N ASP A 320 3.22 22.18 2.45
CA ASP A 320 2.41 21.71 3.58
C ASP A 320 1.25 20.84 3.08
N SER A 321 1.03 19.70 3.74
CA SER A 321 -0.09 18.80 3.42
C SER A 321 -1.43 19.50 3.62
N THR A 322 -2.41 19.16 2.79
CA THR A 322 -3.77 19.66 2.96
C THR A 322 -4.37 19.23 4.28
N ARG A 323 -4.97 20.21 4.99
CA ARG A 323 -5.55 20.00 6.32
C ARG A 323 -7.06 19.77 6.25
N GLN A 324 -7.70 20.43 5.29
CA GLN A 324 -9.12 20.32 5.05
C GLN A 324 -9.35 20.24 3.54
N MET A 325 -9.60 19.02 3.06
CA MET A 325 -10.07 18.86 1.68
C MET A 325 -11.42 19.56 1.50
N PRO A 326 -11.61 20.38 0.45
CA PRO A 326 -12.92 20.90 0.14
C PRO A 326 -13.93 19.77 -0.05
N THR A 327 -15.16 19.96 0.43
CA THR A 327 -16.24 18.95 0.33
C THR A 327 -17.29 19.33 -0.71
N SER A 328 -17.11 20.45 -1.39
CA SER A 328 -18.05 21.00 -2.37
C SER A 328 -17.30 21.75 -3.49
N GLY A 329 -17.93 21.81 -4.66
CA GLY A 329 -17.42 22.57 -5.79
C GLY A 329 -16.34 21.85 -6.60
N SER A 330 -15.78 22.57 -7.56
CA SER A 330 -14.69 22.10 -8.41
C SER A 330 -13.63 23.19 -8.55
N ALA A 331 -12.40 22.77 -8.85
CA ALA A 331 -11.27 23.65 -9.13
C ALA A 331 -10.51 23.16 -10.35
N VAL A 332 -9.85 24.08 -11.07
CA VAL A 332 -9.04 23.76 -12.25
C VAL A 332 -7.61 24.22 -11.97
N PHE A 333 -6.74 23.26 -11.69
CA PHE A 333 -5.36 23.53 -11.37
C PHE A 333 -4.53 23.69 -12.65
N ARG A 334 -3.74 24.75 -12.75
CA ARG A 334 -2.82 25.05 -13.86
C ARG A 334 -1.35 25.01 -13.40
N PRO A 335 -0.40 24.68 -14.30
CA PRO A 335 1.02 24.67 -13.96
C PRO A 335 1.48 26.03 -13.43
N SER A 336 2.20 26.04 -12.30
CA SER A 336 2.70 27.28 -11.68
C SER A 336 4.18 27.23 -11.27
N GLY A 337 4.81 26.07 -11.26
CA GLY A 337 6.22 25.89 -10.88
C GLY A 337 6.61 24.42 -10.92
N GLY A 338 7.88 24.09 -10.72
CA GLY A 338 8.38 22.72 -10.81
C GLY A 338 9.42 22.52 -11.92
N MET A 339 9.61 21.27 -12.36
CA MET A 339 10.73 20.88 -13.22
C MET A 339 10.33 20.45 -14.63
N LEU A 340 9.05 20.46 -14.96
CA LEU A 340 8.58 20.19 -16.32
C LEU A 340 8.68 21.46 -17.18
N ALA A 341 9.57 21.44 -18.16
CA ALA A 341 9.78 22.59 -19.04
C ALA A 341 8.57 22.82 -19.96
N GLY A 342 8.09 24.07 -20.03
CA GLY A 342 6.96 24.44 -20.88
C GLY A 342 5.65 23.74 -20.52
N ALA A 343 5.42 23.48 -19.22
CA ALA A 343 4.20 22.84 -18.74
C ALA A 343 2.93 23.64 -19.12
N THR A 344 1.97 22.96 -19.72
CA THR A 344 0.67 23.48 -20.20
C THR A 344 -0.46 22.51 -19.86
N GLY A 345 -1.71 22.93 -20.12
CA GLY A 345 -2.92 22.16 -19.80
C GLY A 345 -3.42 22.43 -18.38
N SER A 346 -4.28 21.54 -17.89
CA SER A 346 -4.85 21.67 -16.55
C SER A 346 -5.23 20.34 -15.91
N ILE A 347 -5.44 20.36 -14.60
CA ILE A 347 -6.02 19.26 -13.83
C ILE A 347 -7.34 19.76 -13.23
N ALA A 348 -8.47 19.26 -13.73
CA ALA A 348 -9.78 19.56 -13.18
C ALA A 348 -10.09 18.61 -12.03
N VAL A 349 -10.52 19.16 -10.90
CA VAL A 349 -10.86 18.40 -9.69
C VAL A 349 -12.29 18.75 -9.30
N ASP A 350 -13.13 17.73 -9.14
CA ASP A 350 -14.44 17.85 -8.53
C ASP A 350 -14.35 17.26 -7.12
N PHE A 351 -14.53 18.11 -6.12
CA PHE A 351 -14.38 17.73 -4.73
C PHE A 351 -15.55 16.91 -4.19
N VAL A 352 -16.73 16.99 -4.84
CA VAL A 352 -17.92 16.21 -4.47
C VAL A 352 -17.78 14.78 -4.97
N SER A 353 -17.53 14.61 -6.28
CA SER A 353 -17.36 13.28 -6.89
C SER A 353 -15.97 12.69 -6.67
N ARG A 354 -15.04 13.48 -6.12
CA ARG A 354 -13.61 13.18 -5.93
C ARG A 354 -12.88 12.86 -7.23
N SER A 355 -13.43 13.27 -8.36
CA SER A 355 -12.86 13.04 -9.68
C SER A 355 -11.67 13.98 -9.91
N VAL A 356 -10.59 13.42 -10.44
CA VAL A 356 -9.41 14.15 -10.92
C VAL A 356 -9.23 13.85 -12.40
N GLU A 357 -9.22 14.89 -13.22
CA GLU A 357 -9.14 14.79 -14.68
C GLU A 357 -7.99 15.64 -15.22
N LEU A 358 -7.02 14.97 -15.85
CA LEU A 358 -5.93 15.62 -16.58
C LEU A 358 -6.47 16.01 -17.96
N GLN A 359 -6.36 17.29 -18.29
CA GLN A 359 -6.91 17.88 -19.49
C GLN A 359 -5.79 18.47 -20.35
N ASN A 360 -5.42 17.73 -21.40
CA ASN A 360 -4.48 18.17 -22.42
C ASN A 360 -3.15 18.68 -21.84
N LEU A 361 -2.56 17.93 -20.91
CA LEU A 361 -1.25 18.27 -20.36
C LEU A 361 -0.18 18.19 -21.46
N GLY A 362 0.74 19.14 -21.45
CA GLY A 362 1.90 19.15 -22.32
C GLY A 362 3.13 19.74 -21.65
N PHE A 363 4.29 19.18 -21.89
CA PHE A 363 5.58 19.58 -21.31
C PHE A 363 6.74 18.88 -22.01
N SER A 364 7.97 19.35 -21.79
CA SER A 364 9.19 18.72 -22.29
C SER A 364 10.05 18.17 -21.16
N ILE A 365 10.71 17.03 -21.42
CA ILE A 365 11.71 16.42 -20.54
C ILE A 365 12.92 16.05 -21.41
N GLY A 366 14.02 16.79 -21.25
CA GLY A 366 15.17 16.69 -22.14
C GLY A 366 14.78 17.05 -23.58
N ALA A 367 15.08 16.16 -24.53
CA ALA A 367 14.74 16.35 -25.95
C ALA A 367 13.33 15.85 -26.33
N MET A 368 12.57 15.29 -25.39
CA MET A 368 11.24 14.75 -25.64
C MET A 368 10.18 15.80 -25.29
N SER A 369 9.17 15.94 -26.15
CA SER A 369 8.03 16.82 -25.91
C SER A 369 6.75 16.01 -25.89
N PHE A 370 5.98 16.12 -24.81
CA PHE A 370 4.69 15.47 -24.62
C PHE A 370 3.56 16.49 -24.79
N SER A 371 2.45 16.07 -25.38
CA SER A 371 1.26 16.90 -25.55
C SER A 371 0.00 16.05 -25.60
N GLY A 372 -1.17 16.66 -25.36
CA GLY A 372 -2.43 15.91 -25.38
C GLY A 372 -2.61 14.93 -24.22
N LEU A 373 -1.72 14.96 -23.22
CA LEU A 373 -1.74 13.97 -22.14
C LEU A 373 -3.01 14.14 -21.30
N SER A 374 -3.85 13.12 -21.33
CA SER A 374 -5.14 13.13 -20.62
C SER A 374 -5.33 11.84 -19.84
N GLY A 375 -6.14 11.90 -18.78
CA GLY A 375 -6.43 10.75 -17.93
C GLY A 375 -7.44 11.11 -16.85
N ARG A 376 -8.10 10.11 -16.28
CA ARG A 376 -9.02 10.29 -15.15
C ARG A 376 -8.66 9.35 -14.01
N SER A 377 -8.82 9.84 -12.79
CA SER A 377 -8.65 9.10 -11.54
C SER A 377 -9.61 9.65 -10.49
N THR A 378 -9.58 9.06 -9.31
CA THR A 378 -10.23 9.61 -8.11
C THR A 378 -9.18 9.79 -7.03
N TYR A 379 -9.38 10.79 -6.17
CA TYR A 379 -8.52 10.96 -5.00
C TYR A 379 -9.08 10.23 -3.78
N GLU A 380 -8.19 9.76 -2.93
CA GLU A 380 -8.49 9.01 -1.72
C GLU A 380 -8.82 9.94 -0.56
N ALA A 381 -10.01 9.77 0.02
CA ALA A 381 -10.46 10.60 1.15
C ALA A 381 -9.84 10.22 2.50
N GLN A 382 -9.14 9.07 2.57
CA GLN A 382 -8.48 8.63 3.80
C GLN A 382 -7.10 9.28 3.99
N SER A 383 -6.44 9.70 2.91
CA SER A 383 -5.22 10.51 2.99
C SER A 383 -5.58 11.97 3.23
N ALA A 384 -4.89 12.64 4.16
CA ALA A 384 -5.18 14.05 4.44
C ALA A 384 -4.85 14.94 3.24
N SER A 385 -3.80 14.60 2.49
CA SER A 385 -3.42 15.27 1.26
C SER A 385 -4.28 14.91 0.03
N GLY A 386 -5.33 14.09 0.15
CA GLY A 386 -6.15 13.67 -1.00
C GLY A 386 -5.32 13.06 -2.15
N SER A 387 -4.58 12.00 -1.87
CA SER A 387 -3.71 11.36 -2.85
C SER A 387 -4.50 10.76 -4.02
N PHE A 388 -3.99 10.88 -5.23
CA PHE A 388 -4.59 10.28 -6.41
C PHE A 388 -3.53 9.65 -7.32
N ARG A 389 -3.98 8.68 -8.10
CA ARG A 389 -3.15 7.97 -9.07
C ARG A 389 -3.99 7.50 -10.23
N GLY A 390 -3.43 7.58 -11.43
CA GLY A 390 -4.05 6.99 -12.62
C GLY A 390 -3.05 6.70 -13.72
N SER A 391 -3.59 6.25 -14.85
CA SER A 391 -2.84 6.04 -16.10
C SER A 391 -3.32 7.02 -17.15
N TYR A 392 -2.43 7.39 -18.07
CA TYR A 392 -2.79 8.22 -19.20
C TYR A 392 -3.64 7.41 -20.19
N THR A 393 -4.74 8.01 -20.65
CA THR A 393 -5.65 7.40 -21.64
C THR A 393 -5.47 7.99 -23.04
N ALA A 394 -4.84 9.16 -23.14
CA ALA A 394 -4.52 9.82 -24.40
C ALA A 394 -3.25 10.65 -24.28
N GLY A 395 -2.68 10.99 -25.44
CA GLY A 395 -1.54 11.88 -25.58
C GLY A 395 -0.55 11.38 -26.62
N SER A 396 0.41 12.23 -26.95
CA SER A 396 1.48 11.93 -27.89
C SER A 396 2.83 12.39 -27.35
N CYS A 397 3.89 11.86 -27.95
CA CYS A 397 5.26 12.29 -27.69
C CYS A 397 5.95 12.57 -29.02
N ASN A 398 6.57 13.73 -29.14
CA ASN A 398 7.52 14.03 -30.19
C ASN A 398 8.93 13.66 -29.69
N GLY A 399 9.68 12.92 -30.52
CA GLY A 399 10.99 12.40 -30.17
C GLY A 399 10.99 11.10 -29.34
N CYS A 400 9.83 10.48 -29.09
CA CYS A 400 9.76 9.18 -28.42
C CYS A 400 8.53 8.35 -28.78
N GLY A 401 8.60 7.03 -28.57
CA GLY A 401 7.45 6.13 -28.67
C GLY A 401 6.72 6.03 -27.32
N LEU A 402 5.69 6.86 -27.11
CA LEU A 402 4.91 6.86 -25.86
C LEU A 402 4.03 5.61 -25.75
N VAL A 403 4.13 4.89 -24.61
CA VAL A 403 3.30 3.72 -24.29
C VAL A 403 2.32 4.10 -23.18
N LEU A 404 1.12 4.53 -23.57
CA LEU A 404 0.09 5.04 -22.64
C LEU A 404 -0.27 4.04 -21.54
N ALA A 405 -0.44 2.75 -21.89
CA ALA A 405 -0.83 1.70 -20.94
C ALA A 405 0.18 1.48 -19.79
N SER A 406 1.43 1.88 -19.97
CA SER A 406 2.49 1.80 -18.95
C SER A 406 2.91 3.16 -18.39
N SER A 407 2.23 4.22 -18.80
CA SER A 407 2.50 5.58 -18.35
C SER A 407 1.52 5.96 -17.24
N GLN A 408 2.06 6.43 -16.12
CA GLN A 408 1.29 6.68 -14.90
C GLN A 408 1.51 8.09 -14.39
N TYR A 409 0.52 8.60 -13.65
CA TYR A 409 0.62 9.84 -12.92
C TYR A 409 0.13 9.68 -11.49
N PHE A 410 0.60 10.57 -10.63
CA PHE A 410 0.37 10.60 -9.20
C PHE A 410 0.23 12.04 -8.76
N GLY A 411 -0.52 12.29 -7.70
CA GLY A 411 -0.49 13.60 -7.09
C GLY A 411 -1.10 13.65 -5.70
N ASN A 412 -0.87 14.77 -5.05
CA ASN A 412 -1.34 15.09 -3.71
C ASN A 412 -1.63 16.59 -3.65
N PHE A 413 -2.67 16.97 -2.91
CA PHE A 413 -2.99 18.36 -2.63
C PHE A 413 -2.09 18.92 -1.52
N ILE A 414 -1.77 20.20 -1.64
CA ILE A 414 -1.01 20.97 -0.65
C ILE A 414 -1.72 22.28 -0.32
N GLY A 415 -1.31 22.91 0.77
CA GLY A 415 -1.99 24.08 1.33
C GLY A 415 -3.26 23.67 2.10
N ARG A 416 -3.63 24.49 3.08
CA ARG A 416 -4.68 24.24 4.07
C ARG A 416 -5.98 23.74 3.43
N ASN A 417 -6.39 24.32 2.30
CA ASN A 417 -7.65 24.04 1.62
C ASN A 417 -7.47 23.46 0.21
N ALA A 418 -6.42 22.67 -0.01
CA ALA A 418 -6.05 22.18 -1.35
C ALA A 418 -5.74 23.31 -2.35
N ASP A 419 -5.04 24.33 -1.87
CA ASP A 419 -4.68 25.54 -2.63
C ASP A 419 -3.54 25.33 -3.65
N GLY A 420 -2.95 24.14 -3.64
CA GLY A 420 -1.99 23.68 -4.64
C GLY A 420 -2.02 22.17 -4.80
N LEU A 421 -1.31 21.68 -5.81
CA LEU A 421 -1.26 20.26 -6.16
C LEU A 421 0.15 19.90 -6.61
N VAL A 422 0.77 18.94 -5.91
CA VAL A 422 2.04 18.34 -6.30
C VAL A 422 1.77 17.17 -7.22
N PHE A 423 2.14 17.33 -8.49
CA PHE A 423 1.95 16.36 -9.56
C PHE A 423 3.26 15.64 -9.86
N SER A 424 3.19 14.33 -10.06
CA SER A 424 4.33 13.51 -10.51
C SER A 424 3.90 12.56 -11.62
N THR A 425 4.80 12.29 -12.55
CA THR A 425 4.55 11.41 -13.70
C THR A 425 5.69 10.43 -13.91
N SER A 426 5.37 9.30 -14.50
CA SER A 426 6.32 8.29 -14.99
C SER A 426 5.84 7.82 -16.36
N LEU A 427 6.46 8.36 -17.42
CA LEU A 427 6.07 8.13 -18.80
C LEU A 427 6.91 7.00 -19.39
N SER A 428 6.27 5.91 -19.79
CA SER A 428 6.95 4.82 -20.47
C SER A 428 7.15 5.20 -21.93
N THR A 429 8.41 5.37 -22.32
CA THR A 429 8.82 5.64 -23.70
C THR A 429 9.53 4.42 -24.27
N GLY A 430 9.61 4.30 -25.59
CA GLY A 430 10.43 3.27 -26.24
C GLY A 430 11.93 3.32 -25.86
N LEU A 431 12.38 4.38 -25.16
CA LEU A 431 13.74 4.57 -24.68
C LEU A 431 13.89 4.33 -23.17
N GLY A 432 12.81 4.00 -22.46
CA GLY A 432 12.78 3.84 -21.01
C GLY A 432 11.70 4.69 -20.33
N ILE A 433 11.69 4.68 -18.99
CA ILE A 433 10.74 5.46 -18.19
C ILE A 433 11.32 6.84 -17.93
N VAL A 434 10.54 7.88 -18.20
CA VAL A 434 10.91 9.28 -18.02
C VAL A 434 10.05 9.86 -16.89
N PRO A 435 10.66 10.23 -15.75
CA PRO A 435 9.92 10.77 -14.62
C PRO A 435 9.84 12.30 -14.69
N GLY A 436 8.87 12.88 -13.99
CA GLY A 436 8.77 14.33 -13.87
C GLY A 436 7.91 14.75 -12.69
N VAL A 437 8.13 15.97 -12.20
CA VAL A 437 7.40 16.56 -11.08
C VAL A 437 7.06 18.02 -11.37
N GLN A 438 5.85 18.44 -11.02
CA GLN A 438 5.32 19.78 -11.30
C GLN A 438 4.37 20.23 -10.21
N LEU A 439 4.37 21.52 -9.90
CA LEU A 439 3.39 22.20 -9.06
C LEU A 439 2.27 22.77 -9.93
N PHE A 440 1.04 22.53 -9.52
CA PHE A 440 -0.16 23.18 -10.06
C PHE A 440 -0.90 23.98 -8.98
N LYS A 441 -1.59 25.04 -9.39
CA LYS A 441 -2.42 25.90 -8.52
C LYS A 441 -3.76 26.21 -9.19
N PRO A 442 -4.85 26.44 -8.43
CA PRO A 442 -6.18 26.79 -8.97
C PRO A 442 -6.21 28.01 -9.91
#